data_AF-A0A7V2QW04-F1
#
_entry.id   AF-A0A7V2QW04-F1
#
_cell.length_a   1.000
_cell.length_b   1.000
_cell.length_c   1.000
_cell.angle_alpha   90.00
_cell.angle_beta   90.00
_cell.angle_gamma   90.00
#
_symmetry.space_group_name_H-M   'P 1'
#
loop_
_entity.id
_entity.type
_entity.pdbx_description
1 polymer ?
#
loop_
_entity_poly.entity_id
_entity_poly.type
_entity_poly.pdbx_seq_one_letter_code
_entity_poly.pdbx_strand_id
1 'polypeptide(L)'
;MEISQWKTNLERARVSKGSFFAQHWQSPIPPQDRPWFKGLEYYPPNPNCRFELELHEHPEQQVARMAYTKGNEQDFVRWGEFRFKIAGKELSLQAYKCSREEETLFVPFKDATSGKETYGAGRYLDLEPVR
;
A
#
# COMPACT_ATOMS: atom_id res chain seq x y z
N MET A 1 2.51 12.89 15.55
CA MET A 1 1.39 13.60 14.88
C MET A 1 0.10 13.31 15.64
N GLU A 2 -0.75 14.30 15.88
CA GLU A 2 -2.01 14.12 16.59
C GLU A 2 -3.03 13.35 15.72
N ILE A 3 -3.89 12.52 16.33
CA ILE A 3 -4.78 11.58 15.61
C ILE A 3 -5.80 12.31 14.74
N SER A 4 -6.37 13.43 15.19
CA SER A 4 -7.31 14.24 14.41
C SER A 4 -6.65 14.88 13.20
N GLN A 5 -5.40 15.34 13.34
CA GLN A 5 -4.63 15.87 12.21
C GLN A 5 -4.30 14.78 11.18
N TRP A 6 -3.91 13.59 11.63
CA TRP A 6 -3.72 12.44 10.75
C TRP A 6 -5.00 12.07 9.99
N LYS A 7 -6.14 11.97 10.69
CA LYS A 7 -7.43 11.66 10.05
C LYS A 7 -7.79 12.70 8.98
N THR A 8 -7.62 13.99 9.30
CA THR A 8 -7.86 15.08 8.34
C THR A 8 -6.99 14.96 7.10
N ASN A 9 -5.68 14.68 7.29
CA ASN A 9 -4.75 14.50 6.18
C ASN A 9 -5.11 13.28 5.31
N LEU A 10 -5.51 12.17 5.95
CA LEU A 10 -5.95 10.96 5.26
C LEU A 10 -7.20 11.20 4.41
N GLU A 11 -8.21 11.85 4.97
CA GLU A 11 -9.44 12.16 4.22
C GLU A 11 -9.17 13.10 3.04
N ARG A 12 -8.30 14.10 3.21
CA ARG A 12 -7.87 14.96 2.10
C ARG A 12 -7.16 14.15 1.00
N ALA A 13 -6.27 13.24 1.37
CA ALA A 13 -5.58 12.38 0.42
C ALA A 13 -6.56 11.47 -0.35
N ARG A 14 -7.57 10.92 0.33
CA ARG A 14 -8.63 10.10 -0.28
C ARG A 14 -9.46 10.90 -1.30
N VAL A 15 -9.87 12.11 -0.95
CA VAL A 15 -10.60 13.02 -1.87
C VAL A 15 -9.74 13.34 -3.09
N SER A 16 -8.47 13.71 -2.88
CA SER A 16 -7.54 14.01 -3.99
C SER A 16 -7.37 12.81 -4.93
N LYS A 17 -7.22 11.60 -4.37
CA LYS A 17 -7.12 10.37 -5.16
C LYS A 17 -8.40 10.06 -5.90
N GLY A 18 -9.56 10.26 -5.28
CA GLY A 18 -10.87 10.14 -5.94
C GLY A 18 -10.98 11.05 -7.15
N SER A 19 -10.64 12.35 -7.01
CA SER A 19 -10.65 13.30 -8.11
C SER A 19 -9.68 12.93 -9.23
N PHE A 20 -8.47 12.44 -8.88
CA PHE A 20 -7.51 11.94 -9.88
C PHE A 20 -8.10 10.79 -10.71
N PHE A 21 -8.73 9.82 -10.05
CA PHE A 21 -9.34 8.66 -10.74
C PHE A 21 -10.54 9.07 -11.60
N ALA A 22 -11.32 10.06 -11.18
CA ALA A 22 -12.49 10.53 -11.92
C ALA A 22 -12.13 11.34 -13.16
N GLN A 23 -11.11 12.21 -13.08
CA GLN A 23 -10.93 13.29 -14.04
C GLN A 23 -9.58 13.29 -14.77
N HIS A 24 -8.53 12.72 -14.16
CA HIS A 24 -7.18 12.87 -14.71
C HIS A 24 -6.98 12.03 -15.98
N TRP A 25 -6.20 12.54 -16.93
CA TRP A 25 -5.93 11.83 -18.20
C TRP A 25 -5.15 10.53 -17.97
N GLN A 26 -4.23 10.51 -16.99
CA GLN A 26 -3.52 9.29 -16.52
C GLN A 26 -4.35 8.44 -15.55
N SER A 27 -5.65 8.69 -15.39
CA SER A 27 -6.48 7.83 -14.55
C SER A 27 -6.43 6.39 -15.06
N PRO A 28 -6.30 5.40 -14.14
CA PRO A 28 -6.36 3.99 -14.51
C PRO A 28 -7.78 3.56 -14.95
N ILE A 29 -8.81 4.40 -14.72
CA ILE A 29 -10.18 4.13 -15.15
C ILE A 29 -10.33 4.49 -16.63
N PRO A 30 -10.77 3.54 -17.48
CA PRO A 30 -11.01 3.79 -18.89
C PRO A 30 -11.99 4.97 -19.10
N PRO A 31 -11.76 5.85 -20.10
CA PRO A 31 -12.61 7.02 -20.31
C PRO A 31 -14.12 6.73 -20.39
N GLN A 32 -14.49 5.58 -20.97
CA GLN A 32 -15.88 5.14 -21.10
C GLN A 32 -16.56 4.80 -19.75
N ASP A 33 -15.79 4.40 -18.74
CA ASP A 33 -16.31 4.00 -17.43
C ASP A 33 -16.33 5.18 -16.44
N ARG A 34 -15.59 6.26 -16.73
CA ARG A 34 -15.49 7.45 -15.86
C ARG A 34 -16.85 8.10 -15.54
N PRO A 35 -17.83 8.22 -16.46
CA PRO A 35 -19.15 8.76 -16.13
C PRO A 35 -19.91 7.96 -15.06
N TRP A 36 -19.55 6.69 -14.86
CA TRP A 36 -20.19 5.78 -13.91
C TRP A 36 -19.37 5.61 -12.61
N PHE A 37 -18.20 6.25 -12.53
CA PHE A 37 -17.33 6.17 -11.37
C PHE A 37 -17.89 6.98 -10.19
N LYS A 38 -18.26 6.28 -9.12
CA LYS A 38 -18.85 6.87 -7.91
C LYS A 38 -17.83 7.23 -6.83
N GLY A 39 -16.54 7.00 -7.09
CA GLY A 39 -15.48 7.14 -6.10
C GLY A 39 -14.88 5.79 -5.70
N LEU A 40 -13.83 5.87 -4.87
CA LEU A 40 -13.18 4.69 -4.31
C LEU A 40 -13.81 4.35 -2.95
N GLU A 41 -14.03 3.06 -2.71
CA GLU A 41 -14.52 2.57 -1.42
C GLU A 41 -13.36 2.42 -0.43
N TYR A 42 -13.55 2.93 0.78
CA TYR A 42 -12.53 2.91 1.84
C TYR A 42 -13.13 2.41 3.16
N TYR A 43 -12.34 1.66 3.91
CA TYR A 43 -12.60 1.45 5.33
C TYR A 43 -12.47 2.78 6.10
N PRO A 44 -13.23 2.96 7.20
CA PRO A 44 -13.06 4.13 8.06
C PRO A 44 -11.64 4.17 8.65
N PRO A 45 -11.04 5.36 8.86
CA PRO A 45 -9.73 5.48 9.48
C PRO A 45 -9.69 4.81 10.85
N ASN A 46 -8.87 3.77 10.98
CA ASN A 46 -8.70 3.04 12.24
C ASN A 46 -7.31 3.32 12.84
N PRO A 47 -7.21 4.08 13.95
CA PRO A 47 -5.93 4.33 14.63
C PRO A 47 -5.22 3.06 15.09
N ASN A 48 -5.95 1.97 15.39
CA ASN A 48 -5.36 0.70 15.80
C ASN A 48 -4.65 -0.03 14.65
N CYS A 49 -4.84 0.42 13.41
CA CYS A 49 -4.15 -0.07 12.22
C CYS A 49 -3.09 0.93 11.73
N ARG A 50 -2.74 1.93 12.54
CA ARG A 50 -1.64 2.87 12.28
C ARG A 50 -0.49 2.52 13.21
N PHE A 51 0.67 2.23 12.62
CA PHE A 51 1.87 1.88 13.36
C PHE A 51 3.01 2.85 13.02
N GLU A 52 3.83 3.13 14.02
CA GLU A 52 5.14 3.74 13.85
C GLU A 52 6.14 2.64 14.21
N LEU A 53 6.85 2.13 13.21
CA LEU A 53 7.69 0.93 13.33
C LEU A 53 9.06 1.23 12.73
N GLU A 54 10.07 0.59 13.30
CA GLU A 54 11.40 0.58 12.71
C GLU A 54 11.45 -0.42 11.55
N LEU A 55 12.20 -0.06 10.51
CA LEU A 55 12.50 -0.97 9.41
C LEU A 55 13.68 -1.86 9.83
N HIS A 56 13.45 -3.16 9.90
CA HIS A 56 14.53 -4.13 10.11
C HIS A 56 15.07 -4.56 8.75
N GLU A 57 16.17 -3.96 8.32
CA GLU A 57 16.83 -4.33 7.06
C GLU A 57 17.40 -5.76 7.13
N HIS A 58 17.26 -6.50 6.03
CA HIS A 58 17.83 -7.83 5.94
C HIS A 58 19.35 -7.73 5.72
N PRO A 59 20.17 -8.55 6.40
CA PRO A 59 21.61 -8.57 6.18
C PRO A 59 21.98 -8.99 4.75
N GLU A 60 21.15 -9.81 4.13
CA GLU A 60 21.27 -10.21 2.73
C GLU A 60 20.03 -9.78 1.94
N GLN A 61 20.25 -8.89 0.97
CA GLN A 61 19.21 -8.36 0.10
C GLN A 61 19.05 -9.24 -1.13
N GLN A 62 18.07 -10.13 -1.07
CA GLN A 62 17.77 -11.08 -2.14
C GLN A 62 16.79 -10.48 -3.16
N VAL A 63 16.92 -10.88 -4.42
CA VAL A 63 15.96 -10.50 -5.47
C VAL A 63 14.76 -11.46 -5.40
N ALA A 64 13.57 -10.87 -5.26
CA ALA A 64 12.29 -11.57 -5.31
C ALA A 64 11.56 -11.18 -6.58
N ARG A 65 11.20 -12.19 -7.39
CA ARG A 65 10.45 -12.00 -8.62
C ARG A 65 8.96 -12.04 -8.33
N MET A 66 8.25 -10.97 -8.64
CA MET A 66 6.80 -10.87 -8.42
C MET A 66 6.05 -10.84 -9.74
N ALA A 67 5.06 -11.72 -9.88
CA ALA A 67 4.19 -11.75 -11.04
C ALA A 67 3.02 -10.76 -10.87
N TYR A 68 2.83 -9.91 -11.88
CA TYR A 68 1.62 -9.10 -12.00
C TYR A 68 0.46 -9.91 -12.57
N THR A 69 -0.77 -9.47 -12.30
CA THR A 69 -1.99 -10.11 -12.81
C THR A 69 -2.03 -10.18 -14.35
N LYS A 70 -1.30 -9.30 -15.05
CA LYS A 70 -1.19 -9.31 -16.52
C LYS A 70 -0.11 -10.26 -17.07
N GLY A 71 0.52 -11.07 -16.21
CA GLY A 71 1.50 -12.10 -16.60
C GLY A 71 2.93 -11.60 -16.77
N ASN A 72 3.17 -10.30 -16.69
CA ASN A 72 4.52 -9.76 -16.61
C ASN A 72 5.10 -9.98 -15.20
N GLU A 73 6.39 -10.27 -15.12
CA GLU A 73 7.14 -10.39 -13.87
C GLU A 73 8.04 -9.18 -13.69
N GLN A 74 8.19 -8.72 -12.46
CA GLN A 74 9.17 -7.69 -12.09
C GLN A 74 10.00 -8.15 -10.91
N ASP A 75 11.28 -7.84 -11.00
CA ASP A 75 12.25 -8.12 -9.96
C ASP A 75 12.18 -7.01 -8.92
N PHE A 76 12.15 -7.41 -7.66
CA PHE A 76 12.17 -6.53 -6.51
C PHE A 76 13.28 -6.95 -5.57
N VAL A 77 13.92 -6.00 -4.90
CA VAL A 77 14.91 -6.28 -3.86
C VAL A 77 14.18 -6.41 -2.53
N ARG A 78 14.26 -7.58 -1.88
CA ARG A 78 13.74 -7.78 -0.52
C ARG A 78 14.64 -7.03 0.44
N TRP A 79 14.18 -5.86 0.89
CA TRP A 79 15.01 -4.89 1.61
C TRP A 79 14.99 -5.13 3.11
N GLY A 80 13.81 -5.34 3.68
CA GLY A 80 13.64 -5.48 5.12
C GLY A 80 12.25 -5.93 5.50
N GLU A 81 11.94 -5.83 6.78
CA GLU A 81 10.61 -6.12 7.29
C GLU A 81 10.21 -5.20 8.44
N PHE A 82 8.91 -4.96 8.55
CA PHE A 82 8.29 -4.31 9.69
C PHE A 82 7.70 -5.38 10.61
N ARG A 83 8.02 -5.32 11.90
CA ARG A 83 7.51 -6.25 12.90
C ARG A 83 6.53 -5.53 13.81
N PHE A 84 5.35 -6.10 14.02
CA PHE A 84 4.29 -5.48 14.82
C PHE A 84 3.35 -6.51 15.41
N LYS A 85 2.42 -6.04 16.25
CA LYS A 85 1.47 -6.88 16.96
C LYS A 85 0.04 -6.39 16.73
N ILE A 86 -0.84 -7.29 16.31
CA ILE A 86 -2.28 -7.01 16.20
C ILE A 86 -3.04 -8.07 16.98
N ALA A 87 -3.95 -7.63 17.85
CA ALA A 87 -4.81 -8.51 18.64
C ALA A 87 -4.04 -9.64 19.37
N GLY A 88 -2.87 -9.32 19.94
CA GLY A 88 -2.06 -10.29 20.66
C GLY A 88 -1.12 -11.14 19.81
N LYS A 89 -1.20 -11.07 18.46
CA LYS A 89 -0.39 -11.88 17.54
C LYS A 89 0.75 -11.07 16.95
N GLU A 90 1.96 -11.62 17.02
CA GLU A 90 3.13 -11.06 16.35
C GLU A 90 3.05 -11.36 14.85
N LEU A 91 3.27 -10.33 14.04
CA LEU A 91 3.17 -10.34 12.60
C LEU A 91 4.36 -9.58 12.02
N SER A 92 4.73 -9.92 10.79
CA SER A 92 5.70 -9.17 10.02
C SER A 92 5.21 -8.88 8.61
N LEU A 93 5.62 -7.73 8.06
CA LEU A 93 5.38 -7.33 6.69
C LEU A 93 6.71 -7.13 5.98
N GLN A 94 6.90 -7.79 4.84
CA GLN A 94 8.10 -7.65 4.03
C GLN A 94 8.03 -6.36 3.22
N ALA A 95 9.13 -5.61 3.25
CA ALA A 95 9.33 -4.41 2.47
C ALA A 95 10.30 -4.67 1.32
N TYR A 96 9.92 -4.21 0.14
CA TYR A 96 10.65 -4.41 -1.10
C TYR A 96 11.00 -3.07 -1.73
N LYS A 97 12.02 -3.05 -2.58
CA LYS A 97 12.32 -1.91 -3.45
C LYS A 97 12.33 -2.34 -4.91
N CYS A 98 11.90 -1.46 -5.81
CA CYS A 98 12.00 -1.69 -7.25
C CYS A 98 13.46 -1.80 -7.72
N SER A 99 14.37 -1.04 -7.09
CA SER A 99 15.81 -1.14 -7.28
C SER A 99 16.54 -0.75 -5.99
N ARG A 100 17.87 -0.90 -5.93
CA ARG A 100 18.64 -0.57 -4.72
C ARG A 100 18.71 0.94 -4.46
N GLU A 101 18.57 1.73 -5.53
CA GLU A 101 18.64 3.19 -5.55
C GLU A 101 17.29 3.83 -5.21
N GLU A 102 16.20 3.10 -5.34
CA GLU A 102 14.86 3.57 -5.02
C GLU A 102 14.72 3.79 -3.50
N GLU A 103 14.11 4.92 -3.13
CA GLU A 103 13.85 5.25 -1.73
C GLU A 103 12.51 4.67 -1.27
N THR A 104 11.55 4.55 -2.18
CA THR A 104 10.20 4.05 -1.90
C THR A 104 10.20 2.56 -1.55
N LEU A 105 9.57 2.22 -0.43
CA LEU A 105 9.34 0.83 -0.02
C LEU A 105 7.96 0.38 -0.49
N PHE A 106 7.93 -0.71 -1.25
CA PHE A 106 6.73 -1.43 -1.65
C PHE A 106 6.44 -2.55 -0.65
N VAL A 107 5.27 -2.51 -0.01
CA VAL A 107 4.85 -3.50 1.01
C VAL A 107 3.56 -4.19 0.55
N PRO A 108 3.64 -5.30 -0.20
CA PRO A 108 2.49 -6.10 -0.55
C PRO A 108 2.07 -7.00 0.61
N PHE A 109 0.77 -7.15 0.83
CA PHE A 109 0.25 -8.01 1.89
C PHE A 109 -1.13 -8.59 1.57
N LYS A 110 -1.41 -9.73 2.22
CA LYS A 110 -2.72 -10.36 2.24
C LYS A 110 -3.18 -10.52 3.67
N ASP A 111 -4.49 -10.53 3.84
CA ASP A 111 -5.14 -10.68 5.12
C ASP A 111 -6.53 -11.32 4.95
N ALA A 112 -7.26 -11.47 6.06
CA ALA A 112 -8.54 -12.16 6.07
C ALA A 112 -9.62 -11.53 5.18
N THR A 113 -9.49 -10.25 4.83
CA THR A 113 -10.42 -9.55 3.91
C THR A 113 -10.13 -9.83 2.44
N SER A 114 -8.92 -10.32 2.10
CA SER A 114 -8.47 -10.50 0.72
C SER A 114 -9.30 -11.56 -0.02
N GLY A 115 -9.91 -11.17 -1.14
CA GLY A 115 -10.79 -12.03 -1.96
C GLY A 115 -12.22 -12.15 -1.44
N LYS A 116 -12.55 -11.47 -0.33
CA LYS A 116 -13.90 -11.41 0.24
C LYS A 116 -14.46 -9.99 0.19
N GLU A 117 -13.72 -9.06 0.81
CA GLU A 117 -14.09 -7.64 0.89
C GLU A 117 -13.07 -6.77 0.13
N THR A 118 -11.82 -7.21 0.03
CA THR A 118 -10.75 -6.52 -0.70
C THR A 118 -10.26 -7.36 -1.88
N TYR A 119 -9.45 -6.72 -2.75
CA TYR A 119 -8.91 -7.35 -3.94
C TYR A 119 -8.17 -8.67 -3.63
N GLY A 120 -8.45 -9.72 -4.41
CA GLY A 120 -8.00 -11.09 -4.13
C GLY A 120 -6.49 -11.29 -4.16
N ALA A 121 -5.77 -10.51 -4.98
CA ALA A 121 -4.31 -10.58 -5.03
C ALA A 121 -3.64 -9.95 -3.79
N GLY A 122 -4.40 -9.25 -2.95
CA GLY A 122 -3.93 -8.54 -1.77
C GLY A 122 -3.98 -7.03 -1.94
N ARG A 123 -3.33 -6.34 -0.99
CA ARG A 123 -3.21 -4.89 -0.93
C ARG A 123 -1.74 -4.52 -0.88
N TYR A 124 -1.45 -3.24 -1.12
CA TYR A 124 -0.09 -2.72 -1.11
C TYR A 124 -0.04 -1.37 -0.41
N LEU A 125 1.12 -1.10 0.19
CA LEU A 125 1.49 0.21 0.71
C LEU A 125 2.77 0.65 -0.01
N ASP A 126 2.76 1.88 -0.49
CA ASP A 126 3.96 2.58 -0.95
C ASP A 126 4.37 3.53 0.18
N LEU A 127 5.52 3.27 0.78
CA LEU A 127 6.05 4.04 1.90
C LEU A 127 7.24 4.86 1.43
N GLU A 128 7.10 6.18 1.49
CA GLU A 128 8.23 7.09 1.32
C GLU A 128 8.99 7.18 2.65
N PRO A 129 10.33 7.18 2.63
CA PRO A 129 11.10 7.36 3.85
C PRO A 129 10.82 8.75 4.44
N VAL A 130 10.61 8.77 5.75
CA VAL A 130 10.46 10.03 6.48
C VAL A 130 11.82 10.73 6.45
N ARG A 131 11.90 11.87 5.76
CA ARG A 131 13.06 12.75 5.76
C ARG A 131 13.07 13.65 6.99
#